data_AF-A0A2V6P7G2-F1
#
_entry.id   AF-A0A2V6P7G2-F1
#
_cell.length_a   1.000
_cell.length_b   1.000
_cell.length_c   1.000
_cell.angle_alpha   90.00
_cell.angle_beta   90.00
_cell.angle_gamma   90.00
#
_symmetry.space_group_name_H-M   'P 1'
#
loop_
_entity.id
_entity.type
_entity.pdbx_description
1 polymer ?
#
loop_
_entity_poly.entity_id
_entity_poly.type
_entity_poly.pdbx_seq_one_letter_code
_entity_poly.pdbx_strand_id
1 'polypeptide(L)'
;AEVFQRVQRLPGAQSFAVVDYLPLLGGDTSYDFTVEGHPSPERDRDQMAHVRGVSADYFRVLQIPVARGRPFSEHDTGQSEWVVAINQALARRYFGGEDPVGKILNMNGPRKVVGVVGDVKPNGFESLVVPEVYVPFKQWHPVGLQLIVRTDERSRNLASNLRGEILAMSRTDPVAAIRPLEQILSGQVAPRRFNAILLGSFAALGLLITMVGIYGVISYSVSQRTHELGVRMALGAQSRDALKLILKQGMTLTLTGVAIGLAGAVAMTGVMSSLLYGVKPIDATTFGGLSLLLVVVACLACLVPARRATKVDPMEALRYE
;
A
#
# COMPACT_ATOMS: atom_id res chain seq x y z
N ALA A 1 -9.08 23.41 27.30
CA ALA A 1 -10.35 22.99 27.93
C ALA A 1 -11.56 23.65 27.27
N GLU A 2 -11.58 24.97 27.08
CA GLU A 2 -12.72 25.67 26.47
C GLU A 2 -13.02 25.26 25.01
N VAL A 3 -11.97 24.99 24.21
CA VAL A 3 -12.12 24.49 22.83
C VAL A 3 -13.01 23.24 22.80
N PHE A 4 -12.78 22.29 23.72
CA PHE A 4 -13.50 21.02 23.74
C PHE A 4 -14.99 21.20 24.01
N GLN A 5 -15.35 22.08 24.96
CA GLN A 5 -16.75 22.34 25.28
C GLN A 5 -17.49 23.03 24.13
N ARG A 6 -16.82 23.90 23.37
CA ARG A 6 -17.39 24.56 22.20
C ARG A 6 -17.56 23.61 21.02
N VAL A 7 -16.55 22.77 20.77
CA VAL A 7 -16.62 21.75 19.70
C VAL A 7 -17.72 20.73 19.96
N GLN A 8 -17.95 20.31 21.21
CA GLN A 8 -19.07 19.42 21.58
C GLN A 8 -20.45 20.02 21.27
N ARG A 9 -20.58 21.35 21.22
CA ARG A 9 -21.85 22.04 20.97
C ARG A 9 -22.10 22.28 19.48
N LEU A 10 -21.16 21.96 18.60
CA LEU A 10 -21.32 22.16 17.16
C LEU A 10 -22.33 21.17 16.57
N PRO A 11 -23.32 21.66 15.80
CA PRO A 11 -24.26 20.79 15.10
C PRO A 11 -23.54 19.82 14.14
N GLY A 12 -23.75 18.52 14.33
CA GLY A 12 -23.17 17.46 13.51
C GLY A 12 -21.86 16.87 14.03
N ALA A 13 -21.26 17.42 15.09
CA ALA A 13 -20.13 16.79 15.78
C ALA A 13 -20.64 15.70 16.73
N GLN A 14 -20.22 14.45 16.53
CA GLN A 14 -20.60 13.31 17.37
C GLN A 14 -19.64 13.09 18.54
N SER A 15 -18.35 13.18 18.26
CA SER A 15 -17.28 12.95 19.23
C SER A 15 -15.99 13.59 18.74
N PHE A 16 -15.07 13.84 19.67
CA PHE A 16 -13.81 14.52 19.38
C PHE A 16 -12.70 13.94 20.25
N ALA A 17 -11.48 14.01 19.73
CA ALA A 17 -10.29 13.58 20.42
C ALA A 17 -9.12 14.49 20.06
N VAL A 18 -8.10 14.49 20.90
CA VAL A 18 -6.83 15.17 20.62
C VAL A 18 -5.69 14.18 20.67
N VAL A 19 -4.76 14.41 19.76
CA VAL A 19 -3.47 13.74 19.70
C VAL A 19 -2.40 14.73 19.29
N ASP A 20 -1.16 14.48 19.67
CA ASP A 20 0.01 15.21 19.18
C ASP A 20 0.31 14.91 17.71
N TYR A 21 0.34 13.62 17.35
CA TYR A 21 0.56 13.13 16.00
C TYR A 21 -0.55 12.18 15.56
N LEU A 22 -1.31 12.57 14.55
CA LEU A 22 -2.29 11.69 13.93
C LEU A 22 -1.58 10.55 13.19
N PRO A 23 -1.97 9.28 13.43
CA PRO A 23 -1.57 8.17 12.58
C PRO A 23 -1.85 8.48 11.10
N LEU A 24 -1.04 7.96 10.18
CA LEU A 24 -1.08 8.16 8.72
C LEU A 24 -0.39 9.43 8.19
N LEU A 25 -0.25 10.48 9.00
CA LEU A 25 0.44 11.71 8.60
C LEU A 25 1.94 11.69 8.89
N GLY A 26 2.39 10.66 9.62
CA GLY A 26 3.75 10.55 10.13
C GLY A 26 4.05 11.56 11.23
N GLY A 27 5.27 11.48 11.75
CA GLY A 27 5.68 12.19 12.95
C GLY A 27 5.45 11.31 14.17
N ASP A 28 6.55 11.04 14.86
CA ASP A 28 6.60 10.17 16.01
C ASP A 28 7.58 10.80 17.00
N THR A 29 7.28 10.73 18.30
CA THR A 29 8.29 11.02 19.32
C THR A 29 8.68 9.71 19.95
N SER A 30 9.91 9.30 19.70
CA SER A 30 10.45 8.07 20.27
C SER A 30 11.05 8.33 21.64
N TYR A 31 10.67 7.53 22.63
CA TYR A 31 11.28 7.55 23.95
C TYR A 31 11.84 6.19 24.31
N ASP A 32 12.97 6.23 24.99
CA ASP A 32 13.50 5.08 25.69
C ASP A 32 12.58 4.73 26.85
N PHE A 33 12.32 3.44 27.01
CA PHE A 33 11.58 2.92 28.14
C PHE A 33 12.17 1.61 28.63
N THR A 34 11.90 1.29 29.90
CA THR A 34 12.21 0.00 30.50
C THR A 34 10.96 -0.58 31.15
N VAL A 35 10.87 -1.90 31.23
CA VAL A 35 9.76 -2.60 31.88
C VAL A 35 10.28 -3.23 33.17
N GLU A 36 9.63 -2.93 34.29
CA GLU A 36 10.04 -3.48 35.59
C GLU A 36 9.95 -5.02 35.60
N GLY A 37 11.00 -5.68 36.09
CA GLY A 37 11.09 -7.14 36.13
C GLY A 37 11.39 -7.83 34.80
N HIS A 38 11.55 -7.08 33.70
CA HIS A 38 11.91 -7.60 32.39
C HIS A 38 13.23 -6.98 31.94
N PRO A 39 14.38 -7.64 32.21
CA PRO A 39 15.66 -7.17 31.70
C PRO A 39 15.59 -7.15 30.17
N SER A 40 16.00 -6.02 29.60
CA SER A 40 15.93 -5.78 28.15
C SER A 40 16.63 -6.91 27.39
N PRO A 41 16.09 -7.41 26.27
CA PRO A 41 16.84 -8.31 25.40
C PRO A 41 18.15 -7.63 25.00
N GLU A 42 19.27 -8.18 25.49
CA GLU A 42 20.61 -7.54 25.62
C GLU A 42 21.29 -7.04 24.32
N ARG A 43 20.58 -6.86 23.21
CA ARG A 43 21.13 -6.35 21.95
C ARG A 43 20.23 -5.40 21.17
N ASP A 44 19.12 -4.92 21.72
CA ASP A 44 18.30 -3.92 21.04
C ASP A 44 18.75 -2.50 21.40
N ARG A 45 19.47 -1.86 20.46
CA ARG A 45 19.62 -0.40 20.42
C ARG A 45 18.29 0.32 20.11
N ASP A 46 17.22 -0.44 19.84
CA ASP A 46 15.87 0.03 19.50
C ASP A 46 14.87 -0.14 20.67
N GLN A 47 15.23 0.25 21.89
CA GLN A 47 14.28 0.38 23.02
C GLN A 47 13.40 1.63 22.92
N MET A 48 13.10 2.01 21.70
CA MET A 48 12.28 3.17 21.41
C MET A 48 10.85 2.71 21.20
N ALA A 49 9.94 3.19 22.03
CA ALA A 49 8.52 3.17 21.70
C ALA A 49 8.12 4.54 21.15
N HIS A 50 7.24 4.53 20.16
CA HIS A 50 6.58 5.76 19.76
C HIS A 50 5.60 6.16 20.85
N VAL A 51 5.75 7.37 21.37
CA VAL A 51 4.89 7.91 22.42
C VAL A 51 3.88 8.85 21.78
N ARG A 52 2.60 8.67 22.14
CA ARG A 52 1.50 9.53 21.69
C ARG A 52 0.75 10.10 22.89
N GLY A 53 0.75 11.42 22.99
CA GLY A 53 -0.11 12.16 23.92
C GLY A 53 -1.54 12.21 23.42
N VAL A 54 -2.48 11.58 24.14
CA VAL A 54 -3.87 11.43 23.70
C VAL A 54 -4.88 11.89 24.74
N SER A 55 -6.02 12.40 24.28
CA SER A 55 -7.20 12.66 25.12
C SER A 55 -7.87 11.37 25.58
N ALA A 56 -8.67 11.43 26.65
CA ALA A 56 -9.41 10.28 27.20
C ALA A 56 -10.26 9.55 26.15
N ASP A 57 -10.90 10.29 25.25
CA ASP A 57 -11.80 9.77 24.22
C ASP A 57 -11.11 9.27 22.94
N TYR A 58 -9.79 9.35 22.85
CA TYR A 58 -9.04 9.08 21.61
C TYR A 58 -9.35 7.71 21.01
N PHE A 59 -9.24 6.65 21.81
CA PHE A 59 -9.48 5.28 21.34
C PHE A 59 -10.93 5.09 20.90
N ARG A 60 -11.88 5.71 21.58
CA ARG A 60 -13.31 5.67 21.23
C ARG A 60 -13.59 6.38 19.91
N VAL A 61 -13.01 7.56 19.72
CA VAL A 61 -13.22 8.39 18.51
C VAL A 61 -12.61 7.73 17.28
N LEU A 62 -11.43 7.12 17.41
CA LEU A 62 -10.77 6.38 16.31
C LEU A 62 -11.22 4.92 16.21
N GLN A 63 -12.12 4.47 17.09
CA GLN A 63 -12.61 3.09 17.15
C GLN A 63 -11.47 2.05 17.30
N ILE A 64 -10.44 2.42 18.07
CA ILE A 64 -9.35 1.52 18.45
C ILE A 64 -9.85 0.68 19.63
N PRO A 65 -9.90 -0.65 19.51
CA PRO A 65 -10.41 -1.50 20.58
C PRO A 65 -9.45 -1.52 21.78
N VAL A 66 -10.00 -1.45 22.99
CA VAL A 66 -9.26 -1.73 24.23
C VAL A 66 -9.37 -3.24 24.48
N ALA A 67 -8.27 -3.96 24.30
CA ALA A 67 -8.24 -5.41 24.41
C ALA A 67 -8.18 -5.88 25.88
N ARG A 68 -7.50 -5.14 26.75
CA ARG A 68 -7.39 -5.43 28.20
C ARG A 68 -7.32 -4.14 29.00
N GLY A 69 -7.72 -4.22 30.27
CA GLY A 69 -7.69 -3.09 31.20
C GLY A 69 -8.76 -2.05 30.88
N ARG A 70 -8.40 -0.76 30.93
CA ARG A 70 -9.33 0.36 30.73
C ARG A 70 -8.76 1.42 29.79
N PRO A 71 -9.62 2.22 29.12
CA PRO A 71 -9.18 3.46 28.49
C PRO A 71 -8.79 4.50 29.56
N PHE A 72 -8.22 5.61 29.08
CA PHE A 72 -8.01 6.79 29.90
C PHE A 72 -9.34 7.47 30.26
N SER A 73 -9.31 8.23 31.34
CA SER A 73 -10.44 8.96 31.90
C SER A 73 -10.05 10.39 32.22
N GLU A 74 -11.05 11.23 32.51
CA GLU A 74 -10.82 12.61 32.93
C GLU A 74 -10.06 12.73 34.27
N HIS A 75 -10.02 11.65 35.06
CA HIS A 75 -9.32 11.57 36.34
C HIS A 75 -7.82 11.28 36.22
N ASP A 76 -7.36 10.82 35.05
CA ASP A 76 -5.94 10.56 34.79
C ASP A 76 -5.21 11.89 34.53
N THR A 77 -4.86 12.58 35.62
CA THR A 77 -4.26 13.93 35.65
C THR A 77 -2.86 13.90 36.23
N GLY A 78 -2.11 15.00 36.13
CA GLY A 78 -0.78 15.12 36.75
C GLY A 78 -0.76 14.97 38.29
N GLN A 79 -1.93 15.04 38.95
CA GLN A 79 -2.08 14.82 40.40
C GLN A 79 -2.44 13.38 40.78
N SER A 80 -2.75 12.53 39.79
CA SER A 80 -3.05 11.10 39.99
C SER A 80 -1.83 10.22 39.70
N GLU A 81 -1.95 8.91 39.94
CA GLU A 81 -0.95 7.93 39.49
C GLU A 81 -0.66 8.12 38.00
N TRP A 82 0.62 8.13 37.62
CA TRP A 82 1.02 8.30 36.22
C TRP A 82 0.77 6.99 35.48
N VAL A 83 0.02 7.07 34.39
CA VAL A 83 -0.49 5.88 33.70
C VAL A 83 -0.17 5.90 32.21
N VAL A 84 -0.11 4.71 31.61
CA VAL A 84 0.05 4.51 30.17
C VAL A 84 -0.87 3.43 29.65
N ALA A 85 -1.17 3.48 28.36
CA ALA A 85 -1.73 2.37 27.61
C ALA A 85 -0.72 1.94 26.55
N ILE A 86 -0.65 0.66 26.21
CA ILE A 86 0.30 0.13 25.22
C ILE A 86 -0.45 -0.56 24.10
N ASN A 87 0.10 -0.60 22.89
CA ASN A 87 -0.49 -1.41 21.83
C ASN A 87 -0.19 -2.91 22.00
N GLN A 88 -0.89 -3.76 21.25
CA GLN A 88 -0.68 -5.21 21.31
C GLN A 88 0.72 -5.61 20.85
N ALA A 89 1.32 -4.89 19.90
CA ALA A 89 2.68 -5.15 19.45
C ALA A 89 3.72 -5.00 20.57
N LEU A 90 3.64 -3.94 21.38
CA LEU A 90 4.50 -3.78 22.55
C LEU A 90 4.22 -4.87 23.59
N ALA A 91 2.95 -5.15 23.88
CA ALA A 91 2.56 -6.20 24.82
C ALA A 91 3.16 -7.57 24.43
N ARG A 92 3.00 -7.99 23.16
CA ARG A 92 3.55 -9.24 22.65
C ARG A 92 5.09 -9.27 22.70
N ARG A 93 5.75 -8.16 22.39
CA ARG A 93 7.22 -8.10 22.33
C ARG A 93 7.88 -8.16 23.70
N TYR A 94 7.33 -7.44 24.68
CA TYR A 94 8.00 -7.25 25.98
C TYR A 94 7.41 -8.10 27.12
N PHE A 95 6.13 -8.46 27.03
CA PHE A 95 5.45 -9.26 28.06
C PHE A 95 5.18 -10.69 27.59
N GLY A 96 5.34 -10.97 26.29
CA GLY A 96 5.08 -12.28 25.70
C GLY A 96 3.61 -12.69 25.88
N GLY A 97 3.35 -13.48 26.93
CA GLY A 97 2.01 -13.91 27.35
C GLY A 97 1.59 -13.44 28.75
N GLU A 98 2.46 -12.75 29.50
CA GLU A 98 2.10 -12.16 30.80
C GLU A 98 1.10 -11.01 30.60
N ASP A 99 0.23 -10.77 31.59
CA ASP A 99 -0.66 -9.63 31.56
C ASP A 99 0.11 -8.32 31.87
N PRO A 100 0.22 -7.38 30.92
CA PRO A 100 0.96 -6.14 31.15
C PRO A 100 0.21 -5.17 32.05
N VAL A 101 -1.11 -5.33 32.23
CA VAL A 101 -1.92 -4.40 33.02
C VAL A 101 -1.49 -4.45 34.49
N GLY A 102 -1.25 -3.28 35.08
CA GLY A 102 -0.77 -3.11 36.44
C GLY A 102 0.75 -3.10 36.60
N LYS A 103 1.50 -3.48 35.55
CA LYS A 103 2.97 -3.40 35.55
C LYS A 103 3.47 -1.98 35.38
N ILE A 104 4.70 -1.73 35.81
CA ILE A 104 5.35 -0.43 35.70
C ILE A 104 6.27 -0.40 34.48
N LEU A 105 6.00 0.59 33.62
CA LEU A 105 6.85 0.99 32.52
C LEU A 105 7.55 2.28 32.95
N ASN A 106 8.88 2.27 32.97
CA ASN A 106 9.66 3.44 33.32
C ASN A 106 10.06 4.17 32.04
N MET A 107 9.43 5.33 31.84
CA MET A 107 9.63 6.22 30.71
C MET A 107 9.52 7.62 31.29
N ASN A 108 10.68 8.25 31.49
CA ASN A 108 10.88 9.49 32.27
C ASN A 108 10.24 9.53 33.67
N GLY A 109 10.14 8.36 34.30
CA GLY A 109 9.47 8.15 35.58
C GLY A 109 8.63 6.87 35.54
N PRO A 110 8.31 6.28 36.71
CA PRO A 110 7.48 5.07 36.77
C PRO A 110 6.04 5.40 36.35
N ARG A 111 5.53 4.65 35.37
CA ARG A 111 4.14 4.77 34.91
C ARG A 111 3.48 3.41 34.87
N LYS A 112 2.25 3.33 35.35
CA LYS A 112 1.50 2.08 35.40
C LYS A 112 0.74 1.83 34.10
N VAL A 113 0.89 0.63 33.55
CA VAL A 113 0.10 0.20 32.39
C VAL A 113 -1.34 -0.04 32.83
N VAL A 114 -2.30 0.73 32.31
CA VAL A 114 -3.73 0.60 32.66
C VAL A 114 -4.55 -0.07 31.57
N GLY A 115 -4.01 -0.22 30.36
CA GLY A 115 -4.72 -0.88 29.27
C GLY A 115 -3.83 -1.29 28.10
N VAL A 116 -4.34 -2.26 27.34
CA VAL A 116 -3.76 -2.71 26.07
C VAL A 116 -4.74 -2.38 24.95
N VAL A 117 -4.30 -1.67 23.93
CA VAL A 117 -5.12 -1.23 22.80
C VAL A 117 -4.73 -1.92 21.50
N GLY A 118 -5.65 -1.94 20.53
CA GLY A 118 -5.40 -2.49 19.20
C GLY A 118 -4.24 -1.80 18.47
N ASP A 119 -3.60 -2.54 17.58
CA ASP A 119 -2.47 -2.05 16.79
C ASP A 119 -2.92 -1.03 15.74
N VAL A 120 -2.20 0.09 15.67
CA VAL A 120 -2.39 1.14 14.65
C VAL A 120 -1.13 1.23 13.79
N LYS A 121 -1.30 1.53 12.50
CA LYS A 121 -0.19 1.73 11.58
C LYS A 121 0.19 3.22 11.53
N PRO A 122 1.32 3.63 12.13
CA PRO A 122 1.63 5.04 12.33
C PRO A 122 1.90 5.78 11.01
N ASN A 123 2.50 5.08 10.03
CA ASN A 123 3.00 5.66 8.78
C ASN A 123 2.26 5.12 7.54
N GLY A 124 0.96 4.85 7.68
CA GLY A 124 0.14 4.38 6.56
C GLY A 124 0.11 2.85 6.40
N PHE A 125 -0.62 2.38 5.39
CA PHE A 125 -1.03 0.97 5.27
C PHE A 125 0.11 -0.04 5.09
N GLU A 126 1.27 0.39 4.60
CA GLU A 126 2.45 -0.48 4.37
C GLU A 126 3.45 -0.42 5.53
N SER A 127 3.25 0.48 6.50
CA SER A 127 4.11 0.54 7.67
C SER A 127 3.93 -0.71 8.54
N LEU A 128 5.07 -1.19 9.06
CA LEU A 128 5.07 -2.21 10.08
C LEU A 128 4.39 -1.66 11.34
N VAL A 129 3.68 -2.53 12.04
CA VAL A 129 3.21 -2.20 13.39
C VAL A 129 4.44 -2.13 14.28
N VAL A 130 4.63 -1.00 14.93
CA VAL A 130 5.74 -0.76 15.87
C VAL A 130 5.20 -0.73 17.31
N PRO A 131 6.03 -0.98 18.34
CA PRO A 131 5.65 -0.76 19.72
C PRO A 131 5.26 0.70 19.97
N GLU A 132 4.05 0.92 20.51
CA GLU A 132 3.54 2.26 20.84
C GLU A 132 3.10 2.34 22.31
N VAL A 133 3.40 3.48 22.92
CA VAL A 133 2.97 3.88 24.26
C VAL A 133 2.07 5.11 24.14
N TYR A 134 0.88 5.04 24.69
CA TYR A 134 -0.06 6.13 24.77
C TYR A 134 -0.01 6.73 26.18
N VAL A 135 0.01 8.06 26.26
CA VAL A 135 0.03 8.82 27.53
C VAL A 135 -1.15 9.78 27.59
N PRO A 136 -1.81 9.96 28.75
CA PRO A 136 -2.87 10.94 28.89
C PRO A 136 -2.35 12.36 28.68
N PHE A 137 -3.03 13.14 27.85
CA PHE A 137 -2.69 14.55 27.58
C PHE A 137 -2.62 15.44 28.84
N LYS A 138 -3.33 15.08 29.92
CA LYS A 138 -3.25 15.83 31.19
C LYS A 138 -2.00 15.52 32.03
N GLN A 139 -1.28 14.46 31.68
CA GLN A 139 -0.01 14.03 32.31
C GLN A 139 1.19 14.32 31.40
N TRP A 140 0.94 14.54 30.11
CA TRP A 140 1.94 14.76 29.08
C TRP A 140 1.53 15.96 28.22
N HIS A 141 2.36 16.99 28.17
CA HIS A 141 2.08 18.23 27.44
C HIS A 141 2.87 18.25 26.13
N PRO A 142 2.38 17.63 25.05
CA PRO A 142 3.09 17.61 23.78
C PRO A 142 3.10 18.98 23.11
N VAL A 143 4.10 19.20 22.25
CA VAL A 143 4.21 20.39 21.42
C VAL A 143 3.40 20.17 20.15
N GLY A 144 2.33 20.94 19.97
CA GLY A 144 1.41 20.80 18.85
C GLY A 144 0.26 19.83 19.14
N LEU A 145 -0.95 20.21 18.75
CA LEU A 145 -2.16 19.43 18.97
C LEU A 145 -2.97 19.34 17.69
N GLN A 146 -3.42 18.14 17.40
CA GLN A 146 -4.33 17.84 16.31
C GLN A 146 -5.68 17.43 16.89
N LEU A 147 -6.72 18.17 16.51
CA LEU A 147 -8.09 17.90 16.89
C LEU A 147 -8.74 16.98 15.86
N ILE A 148 -9.22 15.84 16.33
CA ILE A 148 -10.00 14.88 15.55
C ILE A 148 -11.46 15.11 15.89
N VAL A 149 -12.31 15.25 14.88
CA VAL A 149 -13.76 15.37 15.07
C VAL A 149 -14.44 14.34 14.19
N ARG A 150 -15.27 13.49 14.81
CA ARG A 150 -16.16 12.58 14.11
C ARG A 150 -17.48 13.30 13.84
N THR A 151 -17.91 13.28 12.59
CA THR A 151 -19.12 13.95 12.11
C THR A 151 -19.94 13.02 11.24
N ASP A 152 -21.24 13.27 11.18
CA ASP A 152 -22.10 12.71 10.14
C ASP A 152 -21.86 13.43 8.80
N GLU A 153 -21.90 12.70 7.68
CA GLU A 153 -21.68 13.20 6.31
C GLU A 153 -22.57 14.39 5.91
N ARG A 154 -23.66 14.65 6.66
CA ARG A 154 -24.62 15.72 6.39
C ARG A 154 -24.10 17.12 6.70
N SER A 155 -23.00 17.26 7.43
CA SER A 155 -22.50 18.58 7.85
C SER A 155 -21.45 19.16 6.89
N ARG A 156 -21.89 19.56 5.68
CA ARG A 156 -21.05 20.24 4.67
C ARG A 156 -20.33 21.49 5.20
N ASN A 157 -20.86 22.09 6.26
CA ASN A 157 -20.36 23.33 6.86
C ASN A 157 -19.62 23.12 8.20
N LEU A 158 -19.39 21.87 8.65
CA LEU A 158 -18.72 21.65 9.94
C LEU A 158 -17.30 22.21 9.93
N ALA A 159 -16.56 22.02 8.84
CA ALA A 159 -15.19 22.51 8.74
C ALA A 159 -15.12 24.05 8.83
N SER A 160 -16.03 24.77 8.16
CA SER A 160 -16.09 26.24 8.22
C SER A 160 -16.54 26.73 9.59
N ASN A 161 -17.53 26.08 10.21
CA ASN A 161 -18.02 26.42 11.55
C ASN A 161 -16.93 26.16 12.62
N LEU A 162 -16.24 25.02 12.54
CA LEU A 162 -15.14 24.67 13.41
C LEU A 162 -13.98 25.67 13.27
N ARG A 163 -13.67 26.08 12.04
CA ARG A 163 -12.67 27.13 11.80
C ARG A 163 -13.07 28.46 12.45
N GLY A 164 -14.35 28.84 12.33
CA GLY A 164 -14.90 30.04 12.95
C GLY A 164 -14.77 30.03 14.47
N GLU A 165 -15.13 28.93 15.12
CA GLU A 165 -14.99 28.78 16.58
C GLU A 165 -13.53 28.84 17.05
N ILE A 166 -12.61 28.17 16.35
CA ILE A 166 -11.19 28.19 16.73
C ILE A 166 -10.59 29.59 16.56
N LEU A 167 -10.90 30.29 15.47
CA LEU A 167 -10.45 31.67 15.23
C LEU A 167 -11.07 32.68 16.21
N ALA A 168 -12.29 32.41 16.70
CA ALA A 168 -12.92 33.24 17.72
C ALA A 168 -12.20 33.13 19.08
N MET A 169 -11.58 31.98 19.36
CA MET A 169 -10.84 31.74 20.59
C MET A 169 -9.40 32.23 20.56
N SER A 170 -8.70 32.04 19.44
CA SER A 170 -7.32 32.47 19.27
C SER A 170 -7.12 33.02 17.87
N ARG A 171 -6.97 34.34 17.77
CA ARG A 171 -6.64 35.02 16.51
C ARG A 171 -5.18 34.79 16.09
N THR A 172 -4.34 34.36 17.03
CA THR A 172 -2.89 34.20 16.88
C THR A 172 -2.47 32.77 16.58
N ASP A 173 -3.30 31.76 16.89
CA ASP A 173 -2.99 30.37 16.58
C ASP A 173 -3.39 30.05 15.14
N PRO A 174 -2.43 29.75 14.24
CA PRO A 174 -2.76 29.36 12.89
C PRO A 174 -3.52 28.04 12.92
N VAL A 175 -4.82 28.08 12.61
CA VAL A 175 -5.60 26.86 12.36
C VAL A 175 -5.01 26.18 11.13
N ALA A 176 -4.23 25.12 11.38
CA ALA A 176 -3.75 24.23 10.34
C ALA A 176 -4.94 23.71 9.51
N ALA A 177 -4.70 23.40 8.25
CA ALA A 177 -5.75 23.01 7.31
C ALA A 177 -6.66 21.90 7.89
N ILE A 178 -7.95 22.19 8.01
CA ILE A 178 -8.97 21.20 8.33
C ILE A 178 -9.12 20.31 7.10
N ARG A 179 -8.80 19.02 7.25
CA ARG A 179 -8.83 18.04 6.16
C ARG A 179 -9.71 16.85 6.55
N PRO A 180 -10.64 16.41 5.68
CA PRO A 180 -11.31 15.13 5.85
C PRO A 180 -10.29 13.99 5.86
N LEU A 181 -10.57 12.94 6.64
CA LEU A 181 -9.66 11.78 6.73
C LEU A 181 -9.51 11.10 5.37
N GLU A 182 -10.56 11.11 4.55
CA GLU A 182 -10.59 10.58 3.17
C GLU A 182 -9.59 11.31 2.27
N GLN A 183 -9.41 12.62 2.48
CA GLN A 183 -8.43 13.42 1.74
C GLN A 183 -6.99 13.05 2.17
N ILE A 184 -6.78 12.80 3.46
CA ILE A 184 -5.48 12.33 3.97
C ILE A 184 -5.16 10.94 3.39
N LEU A 185 -6.14 10.03 3.42
CA LEU A 185 -6.01 8.67 2.89
C LEU A 185 -5.76 8.67 1.38
N SER A 186 -6.47 9.49 0.61
CA SER A 186 -6.25 9.62 -0.84
C SER A 186 -4.89 10.23 -1.19
N GLY A 187 -4.39 11.18 -0.38
CA GLY A 187 -3.03 11.71 -0.49
C GLY A 187 -1.94 10.64 -0.32
N GLN A 188 -2.16 9.66 0.56
CA GLN A 188 -1.26 8.51 0.73
C GLN A 188 -1.29 7.54 -0.47
N VAL A 189 -2.39 7.51 -1.23
CA VAL A 189 -2.56 6.63 -2.40
C VAL A 189 -2.18 7.33 -3.72
N ALA A 190 -2.15 8.67 -3.76
CA ALA A 190 -1.91 9.43 -4.98
C ALA A 190 -0.55 9.16 -5.65
N PRO A 191 0.59 9.12 -4.92
CA PRO A 191 1.88 8.76 -5.52
C PRO A 191 1.88 7.34 -6.10
N ARG A 192 1.17 6.40 -5.45
CA ARG A 192 1.06 5.01 -5.91
C ARG A 192 0.32 4.91 -7.24
N ARG A 193 -0.79 5.63 -7.40
CA ARG A 193 -1.54 5.67 -8.66
C ARG A 193 -0.71 6.26 -9.78
N PHE A 194 0.04 7.33 -9.51
CA PHE A 194 0.91 7.94 -10.51
C PHE A 194 1.99 6.95 -10.98
N ASN A 195 2.70 6.31 -10.04
CA ASN A 195 3.72 5.31 -10.39
C ASN A 195 3.11 4.11 -11.12
N ALA A 196 1.96 3.60 -10.66
CA ALA A 196 1.29 2.48 -11.34
C ALA A 196 0.87 2.82 -12.77
N ILE A 197 0.37 4.04 -13.01
CA ILE A 197 0.03 4.52 -14.37
C ILE A 197 1.30 4.66 -15.22
N LEU A 198 2.39 5.19 -14.65
CA LEU A 198 3.66 5.37 -15.34
C LEU A 198 4.33 4.03 -15.71
N LEU A 199 4.42 3.09 -14.76
CA LEU A 199 4.91 1.75 -15.03
C LEU A 199 3.98 0.99 -15.99
N GLY A 200 2.66 1.16 -15.84
CA GLY A 200 1.66 0.58 -16.72
C GLY A 200 1.78 1.10 -18.16
N SER A 201 2.07 2.38 -18.36
CA SER A 201 2.29 2.96 -19.69
C SER A 201 3.59 2.46 -20.32
N PHE A 202 4.68 2.34 -19.55
CA PHE A 202 5.90 1.69 -20.02
C PHE A 202 5.70 0.22 -20.38
N ALA A 203 4.94 -0.54 -19.58
CA ALA A 203 4.60 -1.91 -19.89
C ALA A 203 3.78 -2.02 -21.19
N ALA A 204 2.81 -1.13 -21.39
CA ALA A 204 2.02 -1.06 -22.62
C ALA A 204 2.87 -0.73 -23.86
N LEU A 205 3.81 0.21 -23.74
CA LEU A 205 4.77 0.52 -24.81
C LEU A 205 5.68 -0.67 -25.12
N GLY A 206 6.20 -1.34 -24.09
CA GLY A 206 7.00 -2.55 -24.25
C GLY A 206 6.22 -3.66 -24.97
N LEU A 207 4.94 -3.84 -24.64
CA LEU A 207 4.06 -4.78 -25.31
C LEU A 207 3.86 -4.43 -26.79
N LEU A 208 3.63 -3.15 -27.10
CA LEU A 208 3.51 -2.68 -28.49
C LEU A 208 4.79 -2.93 -29.31
N ILE A 209 5.95 -2.59 -28.76
CA ILE A 209 7.25 -2.83 -29.41
C ILE A 209 7.45 -4.33 -29.66
N THR A 210 7.11 -5.16 -28.67
CA THR A 210 7.18 -6.62 -28.78
C THR A 210 6.25 -7.14 -29.89
N MET A 211 5.02 -6.62 -29.96
CA MET A 211 4.05 -7.01 -30.97
C MET A 211 4.52 -6.64 -32.39
N VAL A 212 5.08 -5.44 -32.57
CA VAL A 212 5.66 -5.00 -33.85
C VAL A 212 6.88 -5.87 -34.21
N GLY A 213 7.74 -6.19 -33.25
CA GLY A 213 8.90 -7.06 -33.46
C GLY A 213 8.51 -8.48 -33.88
N ILE A 214 7.57 -9.11 -33.17
CA ILE A 214 7.04 -10.44 -33.52
C ILE A 214 6.41 -10.40 -34.91
N TYR A 215 5.59 -9.39 -35.21
CA TYR A 215 5.00 -9.24 -36.55
C TYR A 215 6.08 -9.10 -37.63
N GLY A 216 7.10 -8.27 -37.41
CA GLY A 216 8.20 -8.07 -38.35
C GLY A 216 8.98 -9.35 -38.62
N VAL A 217 9.40 -10.06 -37.58
CA VAL A 217 10.16 -11.32 -37.69
C VAL A 217 9.33 -12.40 -38.40
N ILE A 218 8.04 -12.52 -38.07
CA ILE A 218 7.16 -13.51 -38.71
C ILE A 218 6.86 -13.13 -40.15
N SER A 219 6.53 -11.86 -40.43
CA SER A 219 6.27 -11.39 -41.79
C SER A 219 7.50 -11.60 -42.69
N TYR A 220 8.70 -11.33 -42.16
CA TYR A 220 9.95 -11.58 -42.88
C TYR A 220 10.18 -13.08 -43.12
N SER A 221 10.00 -13.91 -42.09
CA SER A 221 10.17 -15.37 -42.20
C SER A 221 9.18 -16.00 -43.18
N VAL A 222 7.93 -15.52 -43.19
CA VAL A 222 6.90 -15.94 -44.16
C VAL A 222 7.28 -15.48 -45.56
N SER A 223 7.74 -14.24 -45.73
CA SER A 223 8.15 -13.70 -47.04
C SER A 223 9.37 -14.40 -47.65
N GLN A 224 10.29 -14.94 -46.84
CA GLN A 224 11.37 -15.78 -47.36
C GLN A 224 10.89 -17.18 -47.79
N ARG A 225 9.77 -17.66 -47.23
CA ARG A 225 9.23 -19.01 -47.45
C ARG A 225 8.01 -19.05 -48.37
N THR A 226 7.58 -17.90 -48.90
CA THR A 226 6.47 -17.81 -49.86
C THR A 226 6.72 -18.67 -51.09
N HIS A 227 7.97 -18.76 -51.58
CA HIS A 227 8.31 -19.59 -52.73
C HIS A 227 8.16 -21.10 -52.42
N GLU A 228 8.68 -21.57 -51.29
CA GLU A 228 8.50 -22.97 -50.85
C GLU A 228 7.03 -23.33 -50.61
N LEU A 229 6.28 -22.40 -50.00
CA LEU A 229 4.85 -22.57 -49.76
C LEU A 229 4.05 -22.60 -51.07
N GLY A 230 4.42 -21.76 -52.05
CA GLY A 230 3.84 -21.74 -53.39
C GLY A 230 4.06 -23.06 -54.15
N VAL A 231 5.29 -23.59 -54.12
CA VAL A 231 5.61 -24.90 -54.73
C VAL A 231 4.84 -26.03 -54.04
N ARG A 232 4.75 -26.05 -52.71
CA ARG A 232 3.95 -27.06 -51.98
C ARG A 232 2.46 -26.98 -52.31
N MET A 233 1.89 -25.77 -52.41
CA MET A 233 0.49 -25.61 -52.82
C MET A 233 0.26 -26.05 -54.27
N ALA A 234 1.20 -25.79 -55.18
CA ALA A 234 1.15 -26.29 -56.56
C ALA A 234 1.23 -27.83 -56.63
N LEU A 235 1.90 -28.47 -55.67
CA LEU A 235 1.93 -29.93 -55.49
C LEU A 235 0.73 -30.50 -54.71
N GLY A 236 -0.27 -29.69 -54.38
CA GLY A 236 -1.53 -30.13 -53.75
C GLY A 236 -1.59 -30.04 -52.22
N ALA A 237 -0.62 -29.37 -51.57
CA ALA A 237 -0.69 -29.15 -50.12
C ALA A 237 -1.87 -28.25 -49.72
N GLN A 238 -2.56 -28.58 -48.63
CA GLN A 238 -3.68 -27.77 -48.14
C GLN A 238 -3.18 -26.50 -47.45
N SER A 239 -3.95 -25.41 -47.55
CA SER A 239 -3.69 -24.14 -46.84
C SER A 239 -3.57 -24.30 -45.31
N ARG A 240 -4.12 -25.39 -44.75
CA ARG A 240 -3.98 -25.76 -43.33
C ARG A 240 -2.56 -26.15 -42.95
N ASP A 241 -1.78 -26.75 -43.86
CA ASP A 241 -0.40 -27.15 -43.60
C ASP A 241 0.53 -25.95 -43.52
N ALA A 242 0.30 -24.95 -44.39
CA ALA A 242 0.97 -23.66 -44.34
C ALA A 242 0.66 -22.91 -43.03
N LEU A 243 -0.63 -22.86 -42.65
CA LEU A 243 -1.06 -22.24 -41.40
C LEU A 243 -0.41 -22.90 -40.17
N LYS A 244 -0.40 -24.24 -40.12
CA LYS A 244 0.18 -25.02 -39.01
C LYS A 244 1.68 -24.81 -38.87
N LEU A 245 2.41 -24.71 -39.99
CA LEU A 245 3.84 -24.45 -39.98
C LEU A 245 4.16 -23.06 -39.41
N ILE A 246 3.46 -22.04 -39.88
CA ILE A 246 3.65 -20.64 -39.45
C ILE A 246 3.28 -20.48 -37.98
N LEU A 247 2.14 -21.05 -37.55
CA LEU A 247 1.74 -21.03 -36.13
C LEU A 247 2.75 -21.75 -35.25
N LYS A 248 3.23 -22.94 -35.65
CA LYS A 248 4.20 -23.70 -34.86
C LYS A 248 5.49 -22.90 -34.66
N GLN A 249 5.98 -22.26 -35.71
CA GLN A 249 7.23 -21.50 -35.67
C GLN A 249 7.08 -20.23 -34.84
N GLY A 250 6.00 -19.48 -35.03
CA GLY A 250 5.67 -18.29 -34.22
C GLY A 250 5.49 -18.64 -32.74
N MET A 251 4.68 -19.66 -32.44
CA MET A 251 4.42 -20.10 -31.06
C MET A 251 5.67 -20.65 -30.37
N THR A 252 6.56 -21.35 -31.08
CA THR A 252 7.81 -21.84 -30.48
C THR A 252 8.66 -20.67 -30.02
N LEU A 253 8.85 -19.64 -30.86
CA LEU A 253 9.61 -18.44 -30.53
C LEU A 253 8.96 -17.67 -29.37
N THR A 254 7.63 -17.50 -29.40
CA THR A 254 6.88 -16.84 -28.32
C THR A 254 7.01 -17.59 -27.00
N LEU A 255 6.79 -18.91 -26.98
CA LEU A 255 6.86 -19.71 -25.76
C LEU A 255 8.27 -19.70 -25.17
N THR A 256 9.32 -19.80 -26.00
CA THR A 256 10.71 -19.67 -25.52
C THR A 256 10.99 -18.29 -24.95
N GLY A 257 10.51 -17.22 -25.59
CA GLY A 257 10.66 -15.85 -25.09
C GLY A 257 9.92 -15.62 -23.78
N VAL A 258 8.69 -16.13 -23.66
CA VAL A 258 7.88 -16.07 -22.43
C VAL A 258 8.57 -16.83 -21.29
N ALA A 259 9.09 -18.04 -21.56
CA ALA A 259 9.81 -18.82 -20.54
C ALA A 259 11.07 -18.10 -20.04
N ILE A 260 11.89 -17.56 -20.95
CA ILE A 260 13.09 -16.79 -20.59
C ILE A 260 12.71 -15.51 -19.83
N GLY A 261 11.68 -14.80 -20.28
CA GLY A 261 11.18 -13.59 -19.64
C GLY A 261 10.65 -13.84 -18.23
N LEU A 262 9.89 -14.93 -18.03
CA LEU A 262 9.42 -15.38 -16.72
C LEU A 262 10.59 -15.66 -15.78
N ALA A 263 11.58 -16.43 -16.24
CA ALA A 263 12.77 -16.75 -15.45
C ALA A 263 13.54 -15.49 -15.04
N GLY A 264 13.75 -14.56 -15.99
CA GLY A 264 14.41 -13.28 -15.73
C GLY A 264 13.62 -12.38 -14.77
N ALA A 265 12.30 -12.31 -14.94
CA ALA A 265 11.42 -11.53 -14.07
C ALA A 265 11.43 -12.06 -12.63
N VAL A 266 11.31 -13.38 -12.43
CA VAL A 266 11.39 -14.01 -11.11
C VAL A 266 12.76 -13.75 -10.45
N ALA A 267 13.85 -13.90 -11.20
CA ALA A 267 15.19 -13.62 -10.68
C ALA A 267 15.33 -12.15 -10.22
N MET A 268 14.83 -11.21 -11.02
CA MET A 268 14.90 -9.79 -10.72
C MET A 268 14.00 -9.41 -9.54
N THR A 269 12.82 -10.03 -9.39
CA THR A 269 11.98 -9.80 -8.21
C THR A 269 12.64 -10.31 -6.93
N GLY A 270 13.40 -11.41 -7.01
CA GLY A 270 14.26 -11.87 -5.90
C GLY A 270 15.24 -10.79 -5.45
N VAL A 271 15.97 -10.18 -6.39
CA VAL A 271 16.91 -9.08 -6.09
C VAL A 271 16.18 -7.85 -5.52
N MET A 272 15.06 -7.44 -6.10
CA MET A 272 14.28 -6.29 -5.61
C MET A 272 13.69 -6.52 -4.22
N SER A 273 13.29 -7.75 -3.89
CA SER A 273 12.76 -8.09 -2.57
C SER A 273 13.79 -7.94 -1.45
N SER A 274 15.09 -8.09 -1.76
CA SER A 274 16.17 -7.79 -0.81
C SER A 274 16.36 -6.29 -0.54
N LEU A 275 15.82 -5.43 -1.41
CA LEU A 275 15.91 -3.97 -1.31
C LEU A 275 14.62 -3.33 -0.79
N LEU A 276 13.46 -3.97 -0.95
CA LEU A 276 12.16 -3.48 -0.49
C LEU A 276 11.54 -4.41 0.56
N TYR A 277 11.50 -3.96 1.81
CA TYR A 277 10.78 -4.63 2.89
C TYR A 277 9.27 -4.62 2.64
N GLY A 278 8.62 -5.79 2.71
CA GLY A 278 7.15 -5.91 2.81
C GLY A 278 6.39 -6.14 1.50
N VAL A 279 7.05 -6.24 0.35
CA VAL A 279 6.38 -6.60 -0.92
C VAL A 279 6.39 -8.12 -1.10
N LYS A 280 5.22 -8.73 -1.29
CA LYS A 280 5.14 -10.16 -1.65
C LYS A 280 5.88 -10.37 -2.99
N PRO A 281 6.90 -11.23 -3.04
CA PRO A 281 7.81 -11.28 -4.19
C PRO A 281 7.17 -11.87 -5.46
N ILE A 282 6.07 -12.62 -5.38
CA ILE A 282 5.47 -13.25 -6.56
C ILE A 282 3.95 -13.26 -6.44
N ASP A 283 3.29 -12.56 -7.35
CA ASP A 283 1.85 -12.67 -7.57
C ASP A 283 1.58 -13.57 -8.78
N ALA A 284 1.24 -14.83 -8.52
CA ALA A 284 0.98 -15.84 -9.55
C ALA A 284 -0.13 -15.41 -10.54
N THR A 285 -1.10 -14.60 -10.09
CA THR A 285 -2.19 -14.13 -10.94
C THR A 285 -1.71 -13.12 -11.97
N THR A 286 -0.83 -12.20 -11.58
CA THR A 286 -0.24 -11.20 -12.48
C THR A 286 0.69 -11.84 -13.50
N PHE A 287 1.57 -12.75 -13.06
CA PHE A 287 2.49 -13.48 -13.96
C PHE A 287 1.74 -14.38 -14.95
N GLY A 288 0.74 -15.12 -14.46
CA GLY A 288 -0.10 -15.98 -15.32
C GLY A 288 -0.91 -15.16 -16.33
N GLY A 289 -1.53 -14.07 -15.88
CA GLY A 289 -2.32 -13.17 -16.73
C GLY A 289 -1.50 -12.53 -17.84
N LEU A 290 -0.31 -12.00 -17.54
CA LEU A 290 0.58 -11.39 -18.53
C LEU A 290 1.13 -12.41 -19.54
N SER A 291 1.49 -13.60 -19.07
CA SER A 291 1.97 -14.68 -19.94
C SER A 291 0.88 -15.11 -20.93
N LEU A 292 -0.35 -15.27 -20.45
CA LEU A 292 -1.50 -15.58 -21.30
C LEU A 292 -1.78 -14.46 -22.31
N LEU A 293 -1.74 -13.20 -21.86
CA LEU A 293 -1.93 -12.04 -22.73
C LEU A 293 -0.90 -12.01 -23.86
N LEU A 294 0.38 -12.22 -23.55
CA LEU A 294 1.46 -12.27 -24.55
C LEU A 294 1.25 -13.39 -25.57
N VAL A 295 0.82 -14.57 -25.13
CA VAL A 295 0.52 -15.70 -26.04
C VAL A 295 -0.67 -15.37 -26.94
N VAL A 296 -1.73 -14.73 -26.42
CA VAL A 296 -2.89 -14.29 -27.20
C VAL A 296 -2.47 -13.24 -28.25
N VAL A 297 -1.70 -12.23 -27.85
CA VAL A 297 -1.20 -11.19 -28.75
C VAL A 297 -0.31 -11.77 -29.84
N ALA A 298 0.61 -12.67 -29.49
CA ALA A 298 1.46 -13.35 -30.46
C ALA A 298 0.63 -14.20 -31.43
N CYS A 299 -0.37 -14.93 -30.95
CA CYS A 299 -1.29 -15.69 -31.80
C CYS A 299 -2.00 -14.78 -32.81
N LEU A 300 -2.55 -13.66 -32.36
CA LEU A 300 -3.19 -12.67 -33.22
C LEU A 300 -2.21 -12.07 -34.25
N ALA A 301 -0.98 -11.76 -33.83
CA ALA A 301 0.06 -11.27 -34.73
C ALA A 301 0.48 -12.30 -35.78
N CYS A 302 0.49 -13.60 -35.44
CA CYS A 302 0.76 -14.70 -36.39
C CYS A 302 -0.37 -14.88 -37.40
N LEU A 303 -1.62 -14.67 -37.01
CA LEU A 303 -2.79 -14.95 -37.85
C LEU A 303 -2.89 -14.06 -39.09
N VAL A 304 -2.42 -12.81 -39.02
CA VAL A 304 -2.44 -11.86 -40.14
C VAL A 304 -1.54 -12.30 -41.31
N PRO A 305 -0.22 -12.50 -41.13
CA PRO A 305 0.66 -12.98 -42.20
C PRO A 305 0.32 -14.40 -42.64
N ALA A 306 -0.12 -15.28 -41.72
CA ALA A 306 -0.52 -16.64 -42.08
C ALA A 306 -1.76 -16.65 -42.98
N ARG A 307 -2.77 -15.80 -42.70
CA ARG A 307 -3.93 -15.62 -43.60
C ARG A 307 -3.54 -15.02 -44.94
N ARG A 308 -2.62 -14.04 -44.96
CA ARG A 308 -2.09 -13.47 -46.20
C ARG A 308 -1.43 -14.56 -47.06
N ALA A 309 -0.53 -15.36 -46.49
CA ALA A 309 0.16 -16.44 -47.21
C ALA A 309 -0.81 -17.49 -47.80
N THR A 310 -1.92 -17.78 -47.12
CA THR A 310 -2.93 -18.74 -47.64
C THR A 310 -3.85 -18.18 -48.72
N LYS A 311 -3.87 -16.85 -48.92
CA LYS A 311 -4.72 -16.17 -49.91
C LYS A 311 -3.96 -15.75 -51.18
N VAL A 312 -2.63 -15.88 -51.20
CA VAL A 312 -1.85 -15.60 -52.42
C VAL A 312 -2.11 -16.73 -53.42
N ASP A 313 -2.53 -16.34 -54.62
CA ASP A 313 -2.80 -17.25 -55.73
C ASP A 313 -1.47 -17.90 -56.18
N PRO A 314 -1.36 -19.25 -56.27
CA PRO A 314 -0.11 -19.93 -56.64
C PRO A 314 0.51 -19.43 -57.95
N MET A 315 -0.33 -18.93 -58.86
CA MET A 315 0.08 -18.37 -60.15
C MET A 315 0.72 -16.98 -60.05
N GLU A 316 0.38 -16.17 -59.03
CA GLU A 316 1.07 -14.89 -58.78
C GLU A 316 2.41 -15.11 -58.06
N ALA A 317 2.53 -16.11 -57.19
CA ALA A 317 3.75 -16.42 -56.45
C ALA A 317 4.92 -16.91 -57.34
N LEU A 318 4.61 -17.43 -58.54
CA LEU A 318 5.59 -17.88 -59.53
C LEU A 318 5.98 -16.80 -60.56
N ARG A 319 5.33 -15.62 -60.52
CA ARG A 319 5.47 -14.58 -61.54
C ARG A 319 6.26 -13.34 -61.09
N TYR A 320 6.72 -13.32 -59.84
CA TYR A 320 7.68 -12.33 -59.34
C TYR A 320 9.10 -12.91 -59.46
N GLU A 321 9.83 -12.43 -60.47
CA GLU A 321 11.31 -12.35 -60.45
C GLU A 321 11.77 -11.18 -59.58
#